data_AF-A0AAV0LSQ3-F1
#
_entry.id   AF-A0AAV0LSQ3-F1
#
_cell.length_a   1.000
_cell.length_b   1.000
_cell.length_c   1.000
_cell.angle_alpha   90.00
_cell.angle_beta   90.00
_cell.angle_gamma   90.00
#
_symmetry.space_group_name_H-M   'P 1'
#
loop_
_entity.id
_entity.type
_entity.pdbx_description
1 polymer ?
#
loop_
_entity_poly.entity_id
_entity_poly.type
_entity_poly.pdbx_seq_one_letter_code
_entity_poly.pdbx_strand_id
1 'polypeptide(L)'
;LDTAWRSTGSGGKKTVPASYRIFNLGNTSPVTVPTLVSILERHLKVKAKKKVVEMPGNGDVPFTHTNISSARREFGYRPTTDLQTGSAFFLPFGPFQWRKLCKQGKEEPACGSACLGF
;
A
#
# COMPACT_ATOMS: atom_id res chain seq x y z
N LEU A 1 -16.54 -17.60 20.08
CA LEU A 1 -16.20 -16.26 19.55
C LEU A 1 -14.94 -15.79 20.28
N ASP A 2 -13.98 -15.12 19.62
CA ASP A 2 -12.73 -14.70 20.28
C ASP A 2 -12.95 -13.45 21.14
N THR A 3 -13.20 -13.64 22.43
CA THR A 3 -13.29 -12.58 23.44
C THR A 3 -11.90 -12.30 24.01
N ALA A 4 -11.03 -11.76 23.15
CA ALA A 4 -9.57 -11.80 23.33
C ALA A 4 -9.04 -11.11 24.61
N TRP A 5 -8.16 -11.82 25.32
CA TRP A 5 -7.03 -11.32 26.13
C TRP A 5 -5.82 -12.23 25.75
N ARG A 6 -4.54 -11.95 26.05
CA ARG A 6 -3.91 -11.13 27.10
C ARG A 6 -2.69 -10.38 26.53
N SER A 7 -2.47 -9.15 26.97
CA SER A 7 -1.12 -8.73 27.36
C SER A 7 -1.19 -7.85 28.60
N THR A 8 -0.59 -8.30 29.70
CA THR A 8 -0.44 -7.54 30.95
C THR A 8 0.92 -6.84 31.04
N GLY A 9 1.72 -6.92 29.97
CA GLY A 9 2.80 -5.99 29.63
C GLY A 9 4.12 -6.08 30.40
N SER A 10 5.18 -5.69 29.69
CA SER A 10 6.44 -5.17 30.24
C SER A 10 6.95 -4.10 29.28
N GLY A 11 7.45 -2.97 29.79
CA GLY A 11 7.97 -1.85 28.98
C GLY A 11 6.97 -0.74 28.60
N GLY A 12 5.66 -0.92 28.80
CA GLY A 12 4.65 0.09 28.51
C GLY A 12 3.25 -0.33 28.99
N LYS A 13 2.97 -0.15 30.28
CA LYS A 13 1.84 -0.79 30.99
C LYS A 13 0.48 -0.56 30.30
N LYS A 14 -0.12 -1.64 29.79
CA LYS A 14 -1.58 -1.82 29.80
C LYS A 14 -1.93 -2.80 30.92
N THR A 15 -2.82 -2.37 31.81
CA THR A 15 -3.22 -3.11 33.03
C THR A 15 -4.49 -3.93 32.87
N VAL A 16 -5.18 -3.84 31.71
CA VAL A 16 -6.53 -4.37 31.50
C VAL A 16 -6.61 -5.46 30.38
N PRO A 17 -7.53 -6.59 30.31
CA PRO A 17 -7.56 -7.07 29.65
C PRO A 17 -7.94 -6.28 28.27
N ALA A 18 -7.37 -6.76 27.15
CA ALA A 18 -7.39 -6.09 25.86
C ALA A 18 -8.33 -6.81 24.89
N SER A 19 -9.61 -6.45 24.93
CA SER A 19 -10.76 -7.10 24.25
C SER A 19 -10.63 -7.33 22.74
N TYR A 20 -9.62 -6.73 22.09
CA TYR A 20 -9.35 -6.86 20.66
C TYR A 20 -7.85 -7.05 20.43
N ARG A 21 -7.50 -7.96 19.51
CA ARG A 21 -6.12 -8.19 19.06
C ARG A 21 -5.80 -7.26 17.87
N ILE A 22 -4.56 -6.78 17.80
CA ILE A 22 -4.05 -6.04 16.63
C ILE A 22 -3.23 -7.00 15.77
N PHE A 23 -3.52 -6.99 14.46
CA PHE A 23 -2.83 -7.83 13.47
C PHE A 23 -2.26 -6.95 12.36
N ASN A 24 -0.95 -7.06 12.13
CA ASN A 24 -0.31 -6.42 10.98
C ASN A 24 -0.61 -7.24 9.72
N LEU A 25 -1.20 -6.59 8.71
CA LEU A 25 -1.47 -7.16 7.38
C LEU A 25 -0.64 -6.42 6.31
N GLY A 26 -0.36 -7.07 5.19
CA GLY A 26 0.57 -6.58 4.17
C GLY A 26 1.63 -7.60 3.77
N ASN A 27 2.45 -7.26 2.77
CA ASN A 27 3.49 -8.15 2.24
C ASN A 27 4.73 -8.14 3.16
N THR A 28 5.34 -9.30 3.39
CA THR A 28 6.59 -9.46 4.14
C THR A 28 7.85 -9.13 3.35
N SER A 29 7.73 -8.91 2.04
CA SER A 29 8.84 -8.69 1.11
C SER A 29 8.99 -7.19 0.80
N PRO A 30 9.92 -6.48 1.47
CA PRO A 30 10.15 -5.06 1.23
C PRO A 30 10.80 -4.83 -0.14
N VAL A 31 10.51 -3.68 -0.75
CA VAL A 31 11.03 -3.28 -2.08
C VAL A 31 11.46 -1.83 -2.04
N THR A 32 12.60 -1.49 -2.64
CA THR A 32 13.14 -0.12 -2.65
C THR A 32 12.35 0.80 -3.58
N VAL A 33 12.32 2.10 -3.28
CA VAL A 33 11.65 3.11 -4.12
C VAL A 33 12.15 3.11 -5.57
N PRO A 34 13.47 3.03 -5.87
CA PRO A 34 13.95 2.88 -7.25
C PRO A 34 13.43 1.63 -7.97
N THR A 35 13.28 0.51 -7.25
CA THR A 35 12.70 -0.73 -7.81
C THR A 35 11.21 -0.56 -8.11
N LEU A 36 10.43 0.04 -7.22
CA LEU A 36 9.01 0.36 -7.46
C LEU A 36 8.84 1.28 -8.68
N VAL A 37 9.64 2.35 -8.78
CA VAL A 37 9.63 3.25 -9.96
C VAL A 37 9.96 2.47 -11.24
N SER A 38 10.92 1.54 -11.19
CA SER A 38 11.30 0.70 -12.33
C SER A 38 10.26 -0.39 -12.68
N ILE A 39 9.38 -0.76 -11.75
CA ILE A 39 8.18 -1.57 -12.03
C ILE A 39 7.17 -0.71 -12.79
N LEU A 40 6.84 0.48 -12.27
CA LEU A 40 5.89 1.41 -12.88
C LEU A 40 6.30 1.82 -14.31
N GLU A 41 7.56 2.16 -14.56
CA GLU A 41 8.09 2.45 -15.91
C GLU A 41 7.85 1.30 -16.91
N ARG A 42 8.02 0.04 -16.47
CA ARG A 42 7.87 -1.15 -17.32
C ARG A 42 6.42 -1.47 -17.67
N HIS A 43 5.47 -1.15 -16.78
CA HIS A 43 4.04 -1.31 -17.07
C HIS A 43 3.50 -0.13 -17.90
N LEU A 44 3.82 1.11 -17.52
CA LEU A 44 3.30 2.32 -18.18
C LEU A 44 3.97 2.66 -19.52
N LYS A 45 5.14 2.06 -19.81
CA LYS A 45 5.99 2.35 -21.00
C LYS A 45 6.48 3.80 -21.10
N VAL A 46 6.43 4.55 -19.99
CA VAL A 46 6.87 5.95 -19.88
C VAL A 46 8.01 6.03 -18.87
N LYS A 47 9.05 6.80 -19.17
CA LYS A 47 10.17 7.06 -18.24
C LYS A 47 9.82 8.16 -17.24
N ALA A 48 10.11 7.93 -15.97
CA ALA A 48 9.85 8.92 -14.93
C ALA A 48 10.92 10.02 -14.92
N LYS A 49 10.51 11.30 -14.84
CA LYS A 49 11.42 12.43 -14.57
C LYS A 49 11.78 12.39 -13.07
N LYS A 50 12.93 11.79 -12.76
CA LYS A 50 13.37 11.55 -11.37
C LYS A 50 14.14 12.76 -10.84
N LYS A 51 13.68 13.33 -9.72
CA LYS A 51 14.46 14.24 -8.88
C LYS A 51 14.75 13.50 -7.58
N VAL A 52 16.02 13.15 -7.34
CA VAL A 52 16.45 12.65 -6.04
C VAL A 52 16.58 13.85 -5.10
N VAL A 53 16.14 13.68 -3.85
CA VAL A 53 16.30 14.62 -2.75
C VAL A 53 16.78 13.82 -1.53
N GLU A 54 17.35 14.50 -0.55
CA GLU A 54 17.65 13.89 0.74
C GLU A 54 16.34 13.49 1.45
N MET A 55 16.38 12.41 2.23
CA MET A 55 15.23 11.92 2.97
C MET A 55 14.83 12.96 4.03
N PRO A 56 13.55 13.42 4.07
CA PRO A 56 13.08 14.32 5.11
C PRO A 56 13.41 13.79 6.52
N GLY A 57 13.99 14.65 7.36
CA GLY A 57 14.36 14.30 8.74
C GLY A 57 13.18 14.02 9.67
N ASN A 58 11.94 14.10 9.17
CA ASN A 58 10.70 13.88 9.89
C ASN A 58 9.76 12.92 9.15
N GLY A 59 9.32 11.86 9.85
CA GLY A 59 8.28 10.94 9.39
C GLY A 59 8.75 9.78 8.49
N ASP A 60 9.69 10.02 7.58
CA ASP A 60 10.23 8.96 6.73
C ASP A 60 11.15 8.00 7.50
N VAL A 61 11.08 6.71 7.16
CA VAL A 61 11.89 5.65 7.75
C VAL A 61 12.71 4.94 6.66
N PRO A 62 13.99 4.60 6.90
CA PRO A 62 14.86 4.02 5.88
C PRO A 62 14.45 2.61 5.46
N PHE A 63 13.68 1.91 6.30
CA PHE A 63 13.19 0.56 6.06
C PHE A 63 11.92 0.30 6.88
N THR A 64 10.94 -0.37 6.28
CA THR A 64 9.74 -0.87 6.97
C THR A 64 9.21 -2.13 6.27
N HIS A 65 8.65 -3.06 7.04
CA HIS A 65 8.03 -4.28 6.52
C HIS A 65 6.99 -4.82 7.50
N THR A 66 5.97 -5.52 6.99
CA THR A 66 4.90 -6.06 7.83
C THR A 66 5.32 -7.36 8.53
N ASN A 67 5.36 -7.37 9.87
CA ASN A 67 5.47 -8.62 10.64
C ASN A 67 4.11 -9.30 10.78
N ILE A 68 3.78 -10.22 9.86
CA ILE A 68 2.48 -10.92 9.81
C ILE A 68 2.38 -12.16 10.73
N SER A 69 3.34 -12.40 11.64
CA SER A 69 3.47 -13.70 12.34
C SER A 69 2.21 -14.13 13.08
N SER A 70 1.50 -13.20 13.74
CA SER A 70 0.22 -13.51 14.41
C SER A 70 -0.91 -13.76 13.42
N ALA A 71 -1.02 -12.97 12.35
CA ALA A 71 -2.07 -13.17 11.33
C ALA A 71 -1.90 -14.49 10.58
N ARG A 72 -0.65 -14.90 10.31
CA ARG A 72 -0.34 -16.20 9.71
C ARG A 72 -0.73 -17.36 10.63
N ARG A 73 -0.48 -17.24 11.94
CA ARG A 73 -0.83 -18.26 12.95
C ARG A 73 -2.34 -18.39 13.17
N GLU A 74 -3.03 -17.26 13.31
CA GLU A 74 -4.43 -17.24 13.78
C GLU A 74 -5.47 -17.25 12.64
N PHE A 75 -5.10 -16.84 11.42
CA PHE A 75 -6.00 -16.82 10.25
C PHE A 75 -5.44 -17.55 9.03
N GLY A 76 -4.27 -18.20 9.13
CA GLY A 76 -3.57 -18.76 7.97
C GLY A 76 -3.05 -17.70 6.97
N TYR A 77 -3.07 -16.41 7.34
CA TYR A 77 -2.82 -15.30 6.42
C TYR A 77 -1.47 -15.41 5.69
N ARG A 78 -1.55 -15.52 4.36
CA ARG A 78 -0.42 -15.69 3.45
C ARG A 78 -0.61 -14.80 2.23
N PRO A 79 0.00 -13.60 2.17
CA PRO A 79 -0.01 -12.79 0.96
C PRO A 79 0.77 -13.54 -0.15
N THR A 80 0.11 -13.77 -1.29
CA THR A 80 0.69 -14.46 -2.46
C THR A 80 0.99 -13.51 -3.62
N THR A 81 0.25 -12.40 -3.73
CA THR A 81 0.43 -11.39 -4.78
C THR A 81 1.74 -10.62 -4.58
N ASP A 82 2.65 -10.72 -5.55
CA ASP A 82 3.86 -9.91 -5.61
C ASP A 82 3.58 -8.48 -6.10
N LEU A 83 4.57 -7.59 -5.97
CA LEU A 83 4.43 -6.18 -6.30
C LEU A 83 4.23 -5.91 -7.81
N GLN A 84 4.75 -6.74 -8.71
CA GLN A 84 4.56 -6.58 -10.15
C GLN A 84 3.15 -6.98 -10.56
N THR A 85 2.68 -8.14 -10.08
CA THR A 85 1.29 -8.60 -10.31
C THR A 85 0.28 -7.62 -9.71
N GLY A 86 0.52 -7.15 -8.47
CA GLY A 86 -0.31 -6.12 -7.83
C GLY A 86 -0.32 -4.79 -8.58
N SER A 87 0.85 -4.34 -9.05
CA SER A 87 0.95 -3.10 -9.85
C SER A 87 0.21 -3.21 -11.17
N ALA A 88 0.31 -4.34 -11.87
CA ALA A 88 -0.40 -4.58 -13.13
C ALA A 88 -1.93 -4.50 -12.96
N PHE A 89 -2.47 -5.00 -11.85
CA PHE A 89 -3.90 -4.94 -11.53
C PHE A 89 -4.36 -3.56 -11.03
N PHE A 90 -3.50 -2.80 -10.35
CA PHE A 90 -3.85 -1.49 -9.79
C PHE A 90 -3.81 -0.35 -10.83
N LEU A 91 -2.87 -0.37 -11.78
CA LEU A 91 -2.68 0.71 -12.75
C LEU A 91 -3.92 1.09 -13.60
N PRO A 92 -4.82 0.16 -13.99
CA PRO A 92 -6.10 0.48 -14.64
C PRO A 92 -7.06 1.36 -13.83
N PHE A 93 -6.90 1.47 -12.50
CA PHE A 93 -7.68 2.37 -11.65
C PHE A 93 -7.03 3.76 -11.49
N GLY A 94 -5.80 3.94 -11.98
CA GLY A 94 -5.06 5.19 -11.85
C GLY A 94 -5.47 6.29 -12.84
N PRO A 95 -5.03 7.54 -12.62
CA PRO A 95 -5.38 8.69 -13.46
C PRO A 95 -4.90 8.57 -14.93
N PHE A 96 -4.00 7.63 -15.23
CA PHE A 96 -3.61 7.29 -16.61
C PHE A 96 -4.75 6.64 -17.40
N GLN A 97 -5.52 5.73 -16.78
CA GLN A 97 -6.72 5.16 -17.40
C GLN A 97 -7.82 6.21 -17.49
N TRP A 98 -8.04 6.99 -16.43
CA TRP A 98 -9.00 8.10 -16.41
C TRP A 98 -8.77 9.07 -17.58
N ARG A 99 -7.57 9.67 -17.69
CA ARG A 99 -7.23 10.58 -18.80
C ARG A 99 -7.29 9.92 -20.19
N LYS A 100 -7.22 8.58 -20.28
CA LYS A 100 -7.42 7.83 -21.53
C LYS A 100 -8.91 7.65 -21.86
N LEU A 101 -9.75 7.40 -20.87
CA LEU A 101 -11.21 7.27 -21.02
C LEU A 101 -11.86 8.61 -21.38
N CYS A 102 -11.49 9.71 -20.70
CA CYS A 102 -11.94 11.06 -21.05
C CYS A 102 -11.59 11.41 -22.52
N LYS A 103 -10.37 11.08 -22.96
CA LYS A 103 -9.93 11.25 -24.36
C LYS A 103 -10.63 10.34 -25.39
N GLN A 104 -11.45 9.39 -24.95
CA GLN A 104 -12.17 8.45 -25.81
C GLN A 104 -13.69 8.66 -25.81
N GLY A 105 -14.19 9.71 -25.13
CA GLY A 105 -15.63 10.05 -25.12
C GLY A 105 -16.53 8.99 -24.49
N LYS A 106 -15.98 8.11 -23.65
CA LYS A 106 -16.71 7.05 -22.95
C LYS A 106 -17.00 7.50 -21.52
N GLU A 107 -17.97 8.39 -21.36
CA GLU A 107 -18.28 9.01 -20.07
C GLU A 107 -19.49 8.38 -19.35
N GLU A 108 -19.32 8.13 -18.06
CA GLU A 108 -20.39 8.29 -17.08
C GLU A 108 -20.40 9.76 -16.59
N PRO A 109 -21.54 10.30 -16.13
CA PRO A 109 -21.73 11.75 -15.92
C PRO A 109 -20.91 12.36 -14.77
N ALA A 110 -20.13 11.58 -14.03
CA ALA A 110 -19.34 12.04 -12.88
C ALA A 110 -18.08 12.86 -13.23
N CYS A 111 -17.66 12.92 -14.50
CA CYS A 111 -16.37 13.53 -14.88
C CYS A 111 -16.38 15.08 -14.98
N GLY A 112 -17.56 15.70 -15.08
CA GLY A 112 -17.72 17.08 -15.56
C GLY A 112 -17.01 18.20 -14.77
N SER A 113 -16.64 17.99 -13.52
CA SER A 113 -15.99 18.99 -12.66
C SER A 113 -14.47 18.82 -12.48
N ALA A 114 -13.92 17.64 -12.81
CA ALA A 114 -12.54 17.28 -12.43
C ALA A 114 -11.47 17.63 -13.47
N CYS A 115 -11.85 17.93 -14.71
CA CYS A 115 -10.91 18.08 -15.83
C CYS A 115 -10.26 19.48 -15.97
N LEU A 116 -10.63 20.46 -15.14
CA LEU A 116 -10.23 21.87 -15.30
C LEU A 116 -9.06 22.34 -14.41
N GLY A 117 -8.30 21.44 -13.76
CA GLY A 117 -7.22 21.90 -12.87
C GLY A 117 -6.22 20.87 -12.35
N PHE A 118 -5.58 20.06 -13.21
CA PHE A 118 -4.31 19.34 -12.93
C PHE A 118 -3.52 19.00 -14.22
#